data_AF-A0A5C2RVB5-F1
#
_entry.id   AF-A0A5C2RVB5-F1
#
_cell.length_a   1.000
_cell.length_b   1.000
_cell.length_c   1.000
_cell.angle_alpha   90.00
_cell.angle_beta   90.00
_cell.angle_gamma   90.00
#
_symmetry.space_group_name_H-M   'P 1'
#
loop_
_entity.id
_entity.type
_entity.pdbx_description
1 polymer ?
#
loop_
_entity_poly.entity_id
_entity_poly.type
_entity_poly.pdbx_seq_one_letter_code
_entity_poly.pdbx_strand_id
1 'polypeptide(L)' 'RRHGCGICHRRFNRPSSLAIHMNSHTGAQPFECPFPGCTRRFSVNSNMRRHYRNH' A
#
# COMPACT_ATOMS: atom_id res chain seq x y z
N ARG A 1 17.79 11.66 5.46
CA ARG A 1 17.90 10.47 6.36
C ARG A 1 17.25 9.29 5.65
N ARG A 2 17.91 8.14 5.51
CA ARG A 2 17.27 6.92 4.94
C ARG A 2 16.34 6.30 5.99
N HIS A 3 15.15 5.88 5.57
CA HIS A 3 14.16 5.23 6.44
C HIS A 3 14.31 3.71 6.29
N GLY A 4 14.64 3.01 7.38
CA GLY A 4 14.83 1.56 7.37
C GLY A 4 13.61 0.82 7.88
N CYS A 5 13.30 -0.32 7.27
CA CYS A 5 12.35 -1.28 7.84
C CYS A 5 12.99 -2.00 9.03
N GLY A 6 12.32 -2.02 10.18
CA GLY A 6 12.79 -2.74 11.36
C GLY A 6 12.71 -4.27 11.24
N ILE A 7 11.93 -4.80 10.29
CA ILE A 7 11.67 -6.24 10.13
C ILE A 7 12.64 -6.88 9.14
N CYS A 8 12.83 -6.27 7.96
CA CYS A 8 13.66 -6.83 6.89
C CYS A 8 14.87 -5.96 6.53
N HIS A 9 15.13 -4.89 7.29
CA HIS A 9 16.26 -3.96 7.10
C HIS A 9 16.35 -3.27 5.74
N ARG A 10 15.31 -3.39 4.90
CA ARG A 10 15.22 -2.69 3.62
C ARG A 10 15.17 -1.18 3.82
N ARG A 11 15.90 -0.44 2.98
CA ARG A 11 16.05 1.02 3.08
C ARG A 11 15.20 1.73 2.04
N PHE A 12 14.59 2.83 2.46
CA PHE A 12 13.72 3.66 1.65
C PHE A 12 14.20 5.11 1.68
N ASN A 13 14.05 5.79 0.55
CA ASN A 13 14.44 7.18 0.39
C ASN A 13 13.35 8.16 0.90
N ARG A 14 12.13 7.66 1.14
CA ARG A 14 10.99 8.46 1.61
C ARG A 14 10.28 7.73 2.75
N PRO A 15 9.79 8.46 3.77
CA PRO A 15 9.06 7.86 4.88
C PRO A 15 7.74 7.23 4.43
N SER A 16 7.05 7.84 3.46
CA SER A 16 5.82 7.29 2.88
C SER A 16 6.05 5.94 2.20
N SER A 17 7.20 5.75 1.55
CA SER A 17 7.56 4.45 0.94
C SER A 17 7.81 3.38 2.01
N LEU A 18 8.42 3.74 3.14
CA LEU A 18 8.55 2.82 4.28
C LEU A 18 7.17 2.48 4.84
N ALA A 19 6.30 3.46 5.07
CA ALA A 19 4.96 3.23 5.60
C ALA A 19 4.13 2.29 4.71
N ILE A 20 4.14 2.52 3.39
CA ILE A 20 3.50 1.62 2.42
C ILE A 20 4.12 0.22 2.47
N HIS A 21 5.45 0.12 2.58
CA HIS A 21 6.13 -1.17 2.68
C HIS A 21 5.71 -1.93 3.95
N MET A 22 5.46 -1.27 5.08
CA MET A 22 5.01 -1.95 6.29
C MET A 22 3.70 -2.73 6.08
N ASN A 23 2.84 -2.30 5.15
CA ASN A 23 1.63 -3.05 4.78
C ASN A 23 1.94 -4.45 4.22
N SER A 24 3.13 -4.69 3.63
CA SER A 24 3.51 -6.04 3.19
C SER A 24 3.89 -6.97 4.33
N HIS A 25 4.26 -6.43 5.49
CA HIS A 25 4.54 -7.23 6.68
C HIS A 25 3.27 -7.53 7.48
N THR A 26 2.35 -6.57 7.57
CA THR A 26 1.09 -6.74 8.32
C THR A 26 -0.02 -7.38 7.49
N GLY A 27 0.16 -7.48 6.16
CA GLY A 27 -0.91 -7.87 5.24
C GLY A 27 -2.01 -6.82 5.09
N ALA A 28 -1.78 -5.60 5.60
CA ALA A 28 -2.80 -4.55 5.60
C ALA A 28 -3.16 -4.10 4.18
N GLN A 29 -4.47 -4.06 3.90
CA GLN A 29 -5.03 -3.52 2.66
C GLN A 29 -6.07 -2.45 3.00
N PRO A 30 -5.64 -1.25 3.43
CA PRO A 30 -6.53 -0.22 3.93
C PRO A 30 -7.39 0.44 2.84
N PHE A 31 -7.05 0.24 1.56
CA PHE A 31 -7.77 0.87 0.45
C PHE A 31 -8.71 -0.14 -0.19
N GLU A 32 -10.00 0.00 0.07
CA GLU A 32 -11.06 -0.76 -0.58
C GLU A 32 -11.53 -0.06 -1.87
N CYS A 33 -11.94 -0.84 -2.87
CA CYS A 33 -12.53 -0.30 -4.09
C CYS A 33 -13.91 0.31 -3.76
N PRO A 34 -14.19 1.56 -4.15
CA PRO A 34 -15.48 2.18 -3.90
C PRO A 34 -16.57 1.76 -4.91
N PHE A 35 -16.25 0.91 -5.89
CA PHE A 35 -17.22 0.48 -6.90
C PHE A 35 -18.25 -0.49 -6.30
N PRO A 36 -19.56 -0.26 -6.46
CA PRO A 36 -20.60 -1.13 -5.90
C PRO A 36 -20.45 -2.58 -6.36
N GLY A 37 -20.42 -3.52 -5.41
CA GLY A 37 -20.23 -4.95 -5.70
C GLY A 37 -18.78 -5.38 -5.94
N CYS A 38 -17.82 -4.45 -5.94
CA CYS A 38 -16.40 -4.78 -5.95
C CYS A 38 -15.84 -4.85 -4.52
N THR A 39 -15.30 -6.00 -4.13
CA THR A 39 -14.72 -6.22 -2.79
C THR A 39 -13.19 -6.18 -2.78
N ARG A 40 -12.56 -5.70 -3.88
CA ARG A 40 -11.10 -5.69 -4.01
C ARG A 40 -10.47 -4.66 -3.09
N ARG A 41 -9.43 -5.09 -2.36
CA ARG A 41 -8.64 -4.24 -1.46
C ARG A 41 -7.18 -4.15 -1.92
N PHE A 42 -6.53 -3.06 -1.55
CA PHE A 42 -5.17 -2.73 -1.97
C PHE A 42 -4.35 -2.21 -0.79
N SER A 43 -3.06 -2.54 -0.78
CA SER A 43 -2.07 -2.01 0.18
C SER A 43 -1.62 -0.59 -0.16
N VAL A 44 -1.92 -0.10 -1.38
CA VAL A 44 -1.49 1.22 -1.88
C VAL A 44 -2.65 1.93 -2.59
N ASN A 45 -2.90 3.19 -2.22
CA ASN A 45 -3.95 4.03 -2.80
C ASN A 45 -3.85 4.19 -4.33
N SER A 46 -2.63 4.39 -4.86
CA SER A 46 -2.43 4.53 -6.31
C SER A 46 -2.83 3.27 -7.08
N ASN A 47 -2.64 2.09 -6.50
CA ASN A 47 -3.05 0.82 -7.09
C ASN A 47 -4.58 0.69 -7.10
N MET A 48 -5.25 1.03 -5.99
CA MET A 48 -6.72 1.08 -5.93
C MET A 48 -7.27 2.06 -6.97
N ARG A 49 -6.75 3.28 -7.06
CA ARG A 49 -7.19 4.28 -8.05
C ARG A 49 -7.01 3.80 -9.48
N ARG A 50 -5.87 3.17 -9.78
CA ARG A 50 -5.62 2.59 -11.12
C ARG A 50 -6.63 1.50 -11.45
N HIS A 51 -6.92 0.63 -10.49
CA HIS A 51 -7.95 -0.40 -10.64
C HIS A 51 -9.33 0.22 -10.86
N TYR A 52 -9.72 1.20 -10.04
CA TYR A 52 -11.02 1.86 -10.14
C TYR A 52 -11.25 2.53 -11.49
N ARG A 53 -10.21 3.14 -12.09
CA ARG A 53 -10.31 3.75 -13.43
C ARG A 53 -10.62 2.76 -14.56
N ASN A 54 -10.42 1.47 -14.33
CA ASN A 54 -10.63 0.41 -15.32
C ASN A 54 -11.87 -0.44 -15.00
N HIS A 55 -12.66 -0.07 -14.00
CA HIS A 55 -14.04 -0.58 -13.87
C HIS A 55 -14.89 -0.03 -15.00
#